data_AF-A0A8T7FKC4-F1
#
_entry.id   AF-A0A8T7FKC4-F1
#
_cell.length_a   1.000
_cell.length_b   1.000
_cell.length_c   1.000
_cell.angle_alpha   90.00
_cell.angle_beta   90.00
_cell.angle_gamma   90.00
#
_symmetry.space_group_name_H-M   'P 1'
#
loop_
_entity.id
_entity.type
_entity.pdbx_description
1 polymer ?
#
loop_
_entity_poly.entity_id
_entity_poly.type
_entity_poly.pdbx_seq_one_letter_code
_entity_poly.pdbx_strand_id
1 'polypeptide(L)' 'YLGIAVANFLHIFDPSVVVFGGGVTMSGPLLFDSFDANLRARVFHPRYLEGLEIKAAELGDDAGLLGALALARLRIQD' A
#
# COMPACT_ATOMS: atom_id res chain seq x y z
N TYR A 1 -5.91 -7.96 11.22
CA TYR A 1 -4.44 -7.79 11.27
C TYR A 1 -3.91 -6.78 10.28
N LEU A 2 -4.35 -6.77 9.02
CA LEU A 2 -3.85 -5.85 7.99
C LEU A 2 -3.92 -4.37 8.41
N GLY A 3 -5.06 -3.89 8.94
CA GLY A 3 -5.20 -2.52 9.43
C GLY A 3 -4.27 -2.18 10.59
N ILE A 4 -3.87 -3.17 11.41
CA ILE A 4 -2.88 -2.98 12.49
C ILE A 4 -1.50 -2.74 11.89
N ALA A 5 -1.10 -3.58 10.93
CA ALA A 5 0.18 -3.48 10.27
C ALA A 5 0.32 -2.14 9.55
N VAL A 6 -0.72 -1.73 8.80
CA VAL A 6 -0.71 -0.43 8.12
C VAL A 6 -0.69 0.73 9.11
N ALA A 7 -1.48 0.70 10.20
CA ALA A 7 -1.42 1.75 11.22
C ALA A 7 0.01 1.94 11.76
N ASN A 8 0.70 0.84 12.07
CA ASN A 8 2.09 0.89 12.51
C ASN A 8 3.00 1.52 11.45
N PHE A 9 2.83 1.16 10.17
CA PHE A 9 3.61 1.76 9.08
C PHE A 9 3.29 3.24 8.86
N LEU A 10 2.04 3.67 9.06
CA LEU A 10 1.70 5.09 9.05
C LEU A 10 2.46 5.84 10.14
N HIS A 11 2.53 5.27 11.35
CA HIS A 11 3.24 5.91 12.47
C HIS A 11 4.76 5.97 12.28
N ILE A 12 5.34 5.00 11.56
CA ILE A 12 6.79 4.94 11.31
C ILE A 12 7.20 5.87 10.16
N PHE A 13 6.41 5.90 9.07
CA PHE A 13 6.85 6.50 7.80
C PHE A 13 6.04 7.72 7.34
N ASP A 14 4.86 7.97 7.92
CA ASP A 14 3.91 9.01 7.46
C ASP A 14 3.72 9.05 5.93
N PRO A 15 3.43 7.91 5.27
CA PRO A 15 3.34 7.86 3.81
C PRO A 15 2.03 8.48 3.32
N SER A 16 2.08 9.13 2.16
CA SER A 16 0.88 9.61 1.46
C SER A 16 0.15 8.52 0.67
N VAL A 17 0.82 7.40 0.34
CA VAL A 17 0.23 6.32 -0.46
C VAL A 17 0.64 4.94 0.07
N VAL A 18 -0.31 4.03 0.18
CA VAL A 18 -0.10 2.59 0.44
C VAL A 18 -0.69 1.79 -0.71
N VAL A 19 0.14 0.98 -1.37
CA VAL A 19 -0.26 0.14 -2.50
C VAL A 19 -0.32 -1.32 -2.05
N PHE A 20 -1.47 -1.97 -2.22
CA PHE A 20 -1.68 -3.38 -1.95
C PHE A 20 -1.58 -4.21 -3.23
N GLY A 21 -0.66 -5.17 -3.26
CA GLY A 21 -0.54 -6.17 -4.32
C GLY A 21 -0.92 -7.59 -3.88
N GLY A 22 -0.91 -8.52 -4.83
CA GLY A 22 -1.22 -9.94 -4.64
C GLY A 22 -2.71 -10.27 -4.79
N GLY A 23 -3.04 -11.49 -5.22
CA GLY A 23 -4.40 -11.85 -5.64
C GLY A 23 -5.51 -11.67 -4.59
N VAL A 24 -5.18 -11.67 -3.29
CA VAL A 24 -6.16 -11.48 -2.20
C VAL A 24 -6.77 -10.08 -2.23
N THR A 25 -6.06 -9.09 -2.76
CA THR A 25 -6.55 -7.70 -2.87
C THR A 25 -7.74 -7.57 -3.81
N MET A 26 -7.95 -8.56 -4.69
CA MET A 26 -9.10 -8.63 -5.60
C MET A 26 -10.41 -9.01 -4.90
N SER A 27 -10.37 -9.36 -3.61
CA SER A 27 -11.56 -9.66 -2.79
C SER A 27 -12.47 -8.44 -2.56
N GLY A 28 -12.02 -7.24 -2.93
CA GLY A 28 -12.83 -6.03 -2.91
C GLY A 28 -13.31 -5.65 -1.51
N PRO A 29 -14.59 -5.24 -1.35
CA PRO A 29 -15.13 -4.72 -0.07
C PRO A 29 -14.94 -5.67 1.11
N LEU A 30 -15.00 -6.99 0.87
CA LEU A 30 -14.85 -8.00 1.92
C LEU A 30 -13.52 -7.87 2.68
N LEU A 31 -12.44 -7.51 1.98
CA LEU A 31 -11.14 -7.24 2.59
C LEU A 31 -11.06 -5.80 3.10
N PHE A 32 -11.44 -4.84 2.25
CA PHE A 32 -11.15 -3.43 2.47
C PHE A 32 -12.03 -2.78 3.55
N ASP A 33 -13.28 -3.21 3.73
CA ASP A 33 -14.17 -2.66 4.77
C ASP A 33 -13.65 -3.00 6.17
N SER A 34 -13.30 -4.27 6.38
CA SER A 34 -12.69 -4.73 7.63
C SER A 34 -11.32 -4.09 7.86
N PHE A 35 -10.53 -3.94 6.80
CA PHE A 35 -9.24 -3.25 6.86
C PHE A 35 -9.38 -1.79 7.29
N ASP A 36 -10.25 -1.00 6.65
CA ASP A 36 -10.41 0.44 6.90
C ASP A 36 -10.92 0.67 8.33
N ALA A 37 -11.92 -0.10 8.77
CA ALA A 37 -12.41 -0.04 10.15
C ALA A 37 -11.28 -0.31 11.16
N ASN A 38 -10.45 -1.33 10.90
CA ASN A 38 -9.34 -1.67 11.78
C ASN A 38 -8.20 -0.66 11.75
N LEU A 39 -7.93 -0.04 10.60
CA LEU A 39 -6.92 1.00 10.44
C LEU A 39 -7.31 2.25 11.23
N ARG A 40 -8.52 2.78 10.99
CA ARG A 40 -9.02 3.99 11.65
C ARG A 40 -9.08 3.87 13.16
N ALA A 41 -9.42 2.69 13.67
CA ALA A 41 -9.46 2.43 15.11
C ALA A 41 -8.07 2.43 15.79
N ARG A 42 -6.97 2.36 15.04
CA ARG A 42 -5.60 2.19 15.58
C ARG A 42 -4.67 3.34 15.27
N VAL A 43 -5.03 4.21 14.34
CA VAL A 43 -4.30 5.44 14.11
C VAL A 43 -4.54 6.38 15.31
N PHE A 44 -3.46 6.78 16.00
CA PHE A 44 -3.59 7.60 17.21
C PHE A 44 -3.86 9.08 16.94
N HIS A 45 -3.65 9.56 15.71
CA HIS A 45 -3.90 10.94 15.33
C HIS A 45 -4.44 11.06 13.89
N PRO A 46 -5.50 11.85 13.63
CA PRO A 46 -6.17 11.90 12.32
C PRO A 46 -5.26 12.35 11.16
N ARG A 47 -4.22 13.15 11.45
CA ARG A 47 -3.23 13.60 10.46
C ARG A 47 -2.64 12.49 9.58
N TYR A 48 -2.44 11.29 10.13
CA TYR A 48 -1.92 10.14 9.36
C TYR A 48 -2.90 9.63 8.28
N LEU A 49 -4.16 10.05 8.32
CA LEU A 49 -5.18 9.72 7.33
C LEU A 49 -5.43 10.87 6.35
N GLU A 50 -4.92 12.07 6.62
CA GLU A 50 -5.11 13.23 5.76
C GLU A 50 -4.29 13.08 4.49
N GLY A 51 -4.96 12.99 3.34
CA GLY A 51 -4.29 12.80 2.05
C GLY A 51 -3.72 11.39 1.84
N LEU A 52 -3.99 10.45 2.75
CA LEU A 52 -3.58 9.05 2.60
C LEU A 52 -4.41 8.37 1.49
N GLU A 53 -3.71 7.84 0.49
CA GLU A 53 -4.31 7.04 -0.56
C GLU A 53 -4.04 5.54 -0.35
N ILE A 54 -5.10 4.74 -0.33
CA ILE A 54 -5.01 3.28 -0.36
C ILE A 54 -5.33 2.82 -1.79
N LYS A 55 -4.35 2.18 -2.46
CA LYS A 55 -4.45 1.77 -3.86
C LYS A 55 -4.25 0.27 -4.03
N ALA A 56 -4.85 -0.29 -5.07
CA ALA A 56 -4.51 -1.61 -5.57
C ALA A 56 -3.32 -1.51 -6.53
N ALA A 57 -2.42 -2.48 -6.52
CA ALA A 57 -1.32 -2.55 -7.48
C ALA A 57 -1.87 -2.79 -8.89
N GLU A 58 -1.53 -1.92 -9.83
CA GLU A 58 -2.05 -1.97 -11.21
C GLU A 58 -1.26 -2.90 -12.13
N LEU A 59 0.00 -3.16 -11.80
CA LEU A 59 0.91 -3.94 -12.67
C LEU A 59 0.77 -5.46 -12.49
N GLY A 60 0.01 -5.92 -11.49
CA GLY A 60 -0.18 -7.36 -11.23
C GLY A 60 1.14 -8.14 -11.22
N ASP A 61 1.15 -9.26 -11.96
CA ASP A 61 2.29 -10.17 -12.06
C ASP A 61 3.49 -9.56 -12.81
N ASP A 62 3.27 -8.50 -13.59
CA ASP A 62 4.33 -7.82 -14.34
C ASP A 62 5.17 -6.88 -13.47
N ALA A 63 4.75 -6.57 -12.24
CA ALA A 63 5.44 -5.64 -11.36
C ALA A 63 6.93 -5.99 -11.16
N GLY A 64 7.23 -7.29 -11.03
CA GLY A 64 8.61 -7.77 -10.86
C GLY A 64 9.46 -7.58 -12.11
N LEU A 65 8.94 -7.95 -13.29
CA LEU A 65 9.65 -7.82 -14.56
C LEU A 65 9.85 -6.36 -14.96
N LEU A 66 8.81 -5.53 -14.80
CA LEU A 66 8.87 -4.10 -15.08
C LEU A 66 9.84 -3.38 -14.12
N GLY A 67 9.86 -3.78 -12.84
CA GLY A 67 10.83 -3.29 -11.87
C GLY A 67 12.27 -3.63 -12.26
N ALA A 68 12.52 -4.86 -12.72
CA ALA A 68 13.83 -5.28 -13.20
C ALA A 68 14.27 -4.49 -14.45
N LEU A 69 13.36 -4.26 -15.40
CA LEU A 69 13.62 -3.42 -16.57
C LEU A 69 13.94 -1.96 -16.17
N ALA A 70 13.16 -1.39 -15.26
CA ALA A 70 13.39 -0.03 -14.76
C ALA A 70 14.78 0.09 -14.11
N LEU A 71 15.17 -0.89 -13.29
CA LEU A 71 16.50 -0.92 -12.66
C LEU A 71 17.62 -1.04 -13.69
N ALA A 72 17.47 -1.89 -14.71
CA ALA A 72 18.45 -2.03 -15.78
C ALA A 72 18.62 -0.72 -16.56
N ARG A 73 17.52 0.00 -16.85
CA ARG A 73 17.57 1.30 -17.54
C ARG A 73 18.29 2.36 -16.72
N LEU A 74 18.02 2.45 -15.42
CA LEU A 74 18.73 3.39 -14.54
C LEU A 74 20.24 3.18 -14.59
N ARG A 75 20.70 1.92 -14.54
CA ARG A 75 22.13 1.58 -14.57
C ARG A 75 22.84 1.78 -15.91
N ILE A 76 22.10 1.83 -17.02
CA ILE A 76 22.67 2.06 -18.36
C ILE A 76 22.76 3.56 -18.67
N GLN A 77 22.02 4.40 -17.94
CA GLN A 77 22.02 5.85 -18.09
C GLN A 77 23.05 6.57 -17.20
N ASP A 78 23.67 5.86 -16.26
CA ASP A 78 24.85 6.27 -15.47
C ASP A 78 26.16 5.97 -16.23
#